data_AF-A0A4Q1DC99-F1
#
_entry.id   AF-A0A4Q1DC99-F1
#
_cell.length_a   1.000
_cell.length_b   1.000
_cell.length_c   1.000
_cell.angle_alpha   90.00
_cell.angle_beta   90.00
_cell.angle_gamma   90.00
#
_symmetry.space_group_name_H-M   'P 1'
#
loop_
_entity.id
_entity.type
_entity.pdbx_description
1 polymer ?
#
loop_
_entity_poly.entity_id
_entity_poly.type
_entity_poly.pdbx_seq_one_letter_code
_entity_poly.pdbx_strand_id
1 'polypeptide(L)'
;MYVTQLTGFYTVAIRDERLSSIHISVYMALFQYWNLNSFKNPIYITRREVMQKAKVQQTSYHKCMRELHAFGYIKYIPSYHPVLGSQVYIKNLIEEHSLKFNEVKYRSSNE
;
A
#
# COMPACT_ATOMS: atom_id res chain seq x y z
N MET A 1 5.48 -14.67 4.23
CA MET A 1 4.81 -13.67 5.09
C MET A 1 5.71 -12.47 5.43
N TYR A 2 6.23 -11.76 4.42
CA TYR A 2 6.85 -10.41 4.47
C TYR A 2 7.42 -10.25 3.07
N VAL A 3 8.37 -11.15 2.74
CA VAL A 3 8.98 -11.31 1.42
C VAL A 3 7.89 -11.47 0.36
N THR A 4 6.95 -12.41 0.54
CA THR A 4 5.87 -12.66 -0.43
C THR A 4 4.98 -11.43 -0.68
N GLN A 5 4.63 -10.68 0.38
CA GLN A 5 3.76 -9.51 0.25
C GLN A 5 4.50 -8.34 -0.42
N LEU A 6 5.77 -8.15 -0.06
CA LEU A 6 6.64 -7.15 -0.66
C LEU A 6 6.93 -7.48 -2.13
N THR A 7 7.16 -8.75 -2.46
CA THR A 7 7.27 -9.23 -3.84
C THR A 7 5.99 -8.93 -4.61
N GLY A 8 4.82 -9.27 -4.06
CA GLY A 8 3.52 -8.96 -4.67
C GLY A 8 3.35 -7.48 -4.95
N PHE A 9 3.70 -6.62 -3.99
CA PHE A 9 3.72 -5.17 -4.19
C PHE A 9 4.61 -4.77 -5.36
N TYR A 10 5.89 -5.17 -5.38
CA TYR A 10 6.82 -4.77 -6.43
C TYR A 10 6.41 -5.28 -7.82
N THR A 11 5.83 -6.48 -7.92
CA THR A 11 5.31 -7.03 -9.18
C THR A 11 4.19 -6.17 -9.77
N VAL A 12 3.31 -5.62 -8.93
CA VAL A 12 2.25 -4.72 -9.40
C VAL A 12 2.80 -3.31 -9.63
N ALA A 13 3.62 -2.81 -8.71
CA ALA A 13 4.15 -1.45 -8.74
C ALA A 13 5.04 -1.15 -9.95
N ILE A 14 5.87 -2.11 -10.39
CA ILE A 14 6.76 -1.91 -11.55
C ILE A 14 6.00 -1.71 -12.87
N ARG A 15 4.74 -2.15 -12.93
CA ARG A 15 3.87 -2.01 -14.11
C ARG A 15 2.92 -0.81 -14.01
N ASP A 16 2.86 -0.15 -12.85
CA ASP A 16 1.97 0.98 -12.61
C ASP A 16 2.75 2.29 -12.75
N GLU A 17 2.70 2.87 -13.95
CA GLU A 17 3.37 4.14 -14.29
C GLU A 17 2.86 5.34 -13.48
N ARG A 18 1.71 5.20 -12.79
CA ARG A 18 1.17 6.25 -11.92
C ARG A 18 1.96 6.38 -10.62
N LEU A 19 2.70 5.34 -10.23
CA LEU A 19 3.53 5.37 -9.02
C LEU A 19 4.84 6.12 -9.25
N SER A 20 5.11 7.05 -8.36
CA SER A 20 6.41 7.71 -8.23
C SER A 20 7.24 7.12 -7.08
N SER A 21 8.51 7.51 -6.99
CA SER A 21 9.39 7.12 -5.88
C SER A 21 8.84 7.51 -4.50
N ILE A 22 8.07 8.60 -4.42
CA ILE A 22 7.37 9.03 -3.20
C ILE A 22 6.31 8.00 -2.78
N HIS A 23 5.58 7.44 -3.74
CA HIS A 23 4.59 6.40 -3.47
C HIS A 23 5.23 5.16 -2.87
N ILE A 24 6.34 4.72 -3.47
CA ILE A 24 7.11 3.58 -2.96
C ILE A 24 7.57 3.86 -1.53
N SER A 25 8.16 5.03 -1.27
CA SER A 25 8.67 5.38 0.06
C SER A 25 7.57 5.42 1.13
N VAL A 26 6.42 6.05 0.83
CA VAL A 26 5.27 6.10 1.75
C VAL A 26 4.68 4.71 1.96
N TYR A 27 4.49 3.92 0.90
CA TYR A 27 4.02 2.55 1.01
C TYR A 27 4.95 1.71 1.88
N MET A 28 6.27 1.81 1.70
CA MET A 28 7.26 1.08 2.51
C MET A 28 7.18 1.46 3.99
N ALA A 29 6.97 2.74 4.31
CA ALA A 29 6.76 3.17 5.69
C ALA A 29 5.50 2.54 6.29
N LEU A 30 4.38 2.54 5.56
CA LEU A 30 3.12 1.91 6.00
C LEU A 30 3.27 0.39 6.14
N PHE A 31 3.93 -0.25 5.19
CA PHE A 31 4.21 -1.69 5.22
C PHE A 31 5.06 -2.08 6.42
N GLN A 32 6.04 -1.24 6.81
CA GLN A 32 6.82 -1.47 8.01
C GLN A 32 5.95 -1.41 9.28
N TYR A 33 4.99 -0.48 9.37
CA TYR A 33 4.02 -0.46 10.47
C TYR A 33 3.17 -1.74 10.49
N TRP A 34 2.71 -2.18 9.32
CA TRP A 34 1.92 -3.40 9.20
C TRP A 34 2.69 -4.66 9.60
N ASN A 35 3.97 -4.74 9.21
CA ASN A 35 4.90 -5.79 9.63
C ASN A 35 5.08 -5.80 11.16
N LEU A 36 5.35 -4.63 11.75
CA LEU A 36 5.49 -4.50 13.21
C LEU A 36 4.19 -4.84 13.95
N ASN A 37 3.03 -4.63 13.32
CA ASN A 37 1.72 -5.02 13.84
C ASN A 37 1.35 -6.48 13.52
N SER A 38 2.34 -7.36 13.27
CA SER A 38 2.14 -8.78 12.92
C SER A 38 1.19 -9.00 11.74
N PHE A 39 1.27 -8.13 10.73
CA PHE A 39 0.44 -8.17 9.51
C PHE A 39 -1.07 -8.05 9.78
N LYS A 40 -1.46 -7.45 10.90
CA LYS A 40 -2.87 -7.21 11.24
C LYS A 40 -3.33 -5.85 10.72
N ASN A 41 -4.49 -5.87 10.07
CA ASN A 41 -5.21 -4.68 9.66
C ASN A 41 -6.30 -4.34 10.68
N PRO A 42 -6.62 -3.04 10.87
CA PRO A 42 -5.87 -1.89 10.39
C PRO A 42 -4.57 -1.66 11.18
N ILE A 43 -3.66 -0.90 10.58
CA ILE A 43 -2.64 -0.18 11.34
C ILE A 43 -3.13 1.23 11.67
N TYR A 44 -2.72 1.73 12.83
CA TYR A 44 -2.96 3.10 13.27
C TYR A 44 -1.67 3.89 13.09
N ILE A 45 -1.77 5.04 12.43
CA ILE A 45 -0.62 5.88 12.09
C ILE A 45 -0.87 7.34 12.45
N THR A 46 0.21 8.04 12.83
CA THR A 46 0.22 9.51 12.77
C THR A 46 0.91 9.96 11.49
N ARG A 47 0.45 11.10 10.94
CA ARG A 47 1.09 11.71 9.77
C ARG A 47 2.58 11.95 10.00
N ARG A 48 2.94 12.48 11.18
CA ARG A 48 4.30 12.88 11.51
C ARG A 48 5.28 11.71 11.41
N GLU A 49 4.91 10.56 11.96
CA GLU A 49 5.83 9.41 11.96
C GLU A 49 5.96 8.78 10.57
N VAL A 50 4.87 8.71 9.80
CA VAL A 50 4.93 8.21 8.41
C VAL A 50 5.78 9.14 7.55
N MET A 51 5.60 10.46 7.67
CA MET A 51 6.43 11.44 6.97
C MET A 51 7.92 11.29 7.32
N GLN A 52 8.26 11.12 8.60
CA GLN A 52 9.64 10.94 9.04
C GLN A 52 10.26 9.66 8.48
N LYS A 53 9.54 8.53 8.54
CA LYS A 53 10.03 7.24 8.01
C LYS A 53 10.14 7.24 6.48
N ALA A 54 9.16 7.84 5.79
CA ALA A 54 9.15 7.93 4.34
C ALA A 54 10.05 9.06 3.79
N LYS A 55 10.57 9.93 4.66
CA LYS A 55 11.39 11.10 4.31
C LYS A 55 10.70 12.03 3.29
N VAL A 56 9.43 12.34 3.53
CA VAL A 56 8.60 13.18 2.64
C VAL A 56 8.05 14.40 3.37
N GLN A 57 7.77 15.45 2.60
CA GLN A 57 7.09 16.66 3.08
C GLN A 57 5.57 16.45 3.16
N GLN A 58 4.88 17.36 3.85
CA GLN A 58 3.45 17.25 4.14
C GLN A 58 2.57 17.26 2.88
N THR A 59 2.88 18.12 1.91
CA THR A 59 2.17 18.21 0.63
C THR A 59 2.24 16.89 -0.13
N SER A 60 3.45 16.35 -0.26
CA SER A 60 3.71 15.05 -0.89
C SER A 60 3.01 13.90 -0.17
N TYR A 61 3.00 13.91 1.17
CA TYR A 61 2.28 12.91 1.97
C TYR A 61 0.78 12.88 1.66
N HIS A 62 0.10 14.03 1.71
CA HIS A 62 -1.35 14.07 1.50
C HIS A 62 -1.75 13.69 0.08
N LYS A 63 -0.95 14.08 -0.92
CA LYS A 63 -1.16 13.64 -2.30
C LYS A 63 -0.98 12.13 -2.41
N CYS A 64 0.16 11.61 -1.95
CA CYS A 64 0.51 10.20 -2.04
C CYS A 64 -0.46 9.27 -1.29
N MET A 65 -0.93 9.62 -0.10
CA MET A 65 -1.89 8.80 0.64
C MET A 65 -3.23 8.66 -0.09
N ARG A 66 -3.70 9.74 -0.74
CA ARG A 66 -4.92 9.72 -1.56
C ARG A 66 -4.71 8.90 -2.84
N GLU A 67 -3.56 9.05 -3.48
CA GLU A 67 -3.21 8.31 -4.70
C GLU A 67 -3.05 6.80 -4.41
N LEU A 68 -2.31 6.41 -3.36
CA LEU A 68 -2.21 5.01 -2.94
C LEU A 68 -3.57 4.39 -2.60
N HIS A 69 -4.48 5.18 -2.00
CA HIS A 69 -5.87 4.75 -1.79
C HIS A 69 -6.59 4.55 -3.13
N ALA A 70 -6.57 5.55 -4.00
CA ALA A 70 -7.28 5.54 -5.28
C ALA A 70 -6.76 4.43 -6.21
N PHE A 71 -5.46 4.16 -6.19
CA PHE A 71 -4.82 3.12 -6.97
C PHE A 71 -5.03 1.71 -6.37
N GLY A 72 -5.60 1.63 -5.18
CA GLY A 72 -6.00 0.38 -4.55
C GLY A 72 -4.90 -0.35 -3.79
N TYR A 73 -3.75 0.29 -3.53
CA TYR A 73 -2.67 -0.32 -2.74
C TYR A 73 -2.99 -0.36 -1.24
N ILE A 74 -3.77 0.62 -0.76
CA ILE A 74 -4.19 0.72 0.63
C ILE A 74 -5.66 1.14 0.71
N LYS A 75 -6.30 0.92 1.86
CA LYS A 75 -7.51 1.66 2.26
C LYS A 75 -7.11 2.64 3.36
N TYR A 76 -7.25 3.93 3.08
CA TYR A 76 -6.94 5.00 4.02
C TYR A 76 -8.21 5.64 4.60
N ILE A 77 -8.32 5.68 5.92
CA ILE A 77 -9.40 6.34 6.66
C ILE A 77 -8.75 7.43 7.56
N PRO A 78 -8.82 8.71 7.17
CA PRO A 78 -8.22 9.79 7.93
C PRO A 78 -8.93 9.99 9.26
N SER A 79 -8.18 10.44 10.26
CA SER A 79 -8.71 10.85 11.57
C SER A 79 -7.95 12.08 12.05
N TYR A 80 -8.69 12.99 12.67
CA TYR A 80 -8.14 14.18 13.32
C TYR A 80 -7.87 13.96 14.82
N HIS A 81 -8.18 12.77 15.34
CA HIS A 81 -8.01 12.47 16.76
C HIS A 81 -6.53 12.20 17.07
N PRO A 82 -5.89 12.98 17.97
CA PRO A 82 -4.43 12.93 18.18
C PRO A 82 -3.93 11.59 18.72
N VAL A 83 -4.76 10.88 19.50
CA VAL A 83 -4.41 9.56 20.09
C VAL A 83 -4.77 8.38 19.19
N LEU A 84 -5.94 8.39 18.55
CA LEU A 84 -6.40 7.26 17.73
C LEU A 84 -5.66 7.18 16.39
N GLY A 85 -5.20 8.32 15.85
CA GLY A 85 -4.51 8.36 14.56
C GLY A 85 -5.40 7.96 13.39
N SER A 86 -4.86 8.04 12.17
CA SER A 86 -5.57 7.57 10.98
C SER A 86 -5.43 6.05 10.84
N GLN A 87 -6.47 5.39 10.30
CA GLN A 87 -6.43 3.96 10.02
C GLN A 87 -5.97 3.72 8.58
N VAL A 88 -5.07 2.75 8.41
CA VAL A 88 -4.64 2.27 7.09
C VAL A 88 -4.78 0.75 7.06
N TYR A 89 -5.36 0.23 6.00
CA TYR A 89 -5.38 -1.19 5.70
C TYR A 89 -4.44 -1.44 4.53
N ILE A 90 -3.46 -2.32 4.71
CA ILE A 90 -2.60 -2.80 3.62
C ILE A 90 -3.39 -3.86 2.85
N LYS A 91 -3.48 -3.72 1.52
CA LYS A 91 -4.11 -4.75 0.68
C LYS A 91 -3.14 -5.92 0.44
N ASN A 92 -3.69 -7.13 0.38
CA ASN A 92 -2.96 -8.31 -0.04
C ASN A 92 -2.90 -8.35 -1.58
N LEU A 93 -1.78 -7.91 -2.15
CA LEU A 93 -1.61 -7.80 -3.60
C LEU A 93 -1.22 -9.14 -4.27
N ILE A 94 -1.00 -10.20 -3.49
CA ILE A 94 -0.70 -11.54 -4.02
C ILE A 94 -1.96 -12.16 -4.65
N GLU A 95 -3.10 -12.03 -3.97
CA GLU A 95 -4.37 -12.64 -4.42
C GLU A 95 -4.91 -11.95 -5.67
N GLU A 96 -4.86 -10.62 -5.74
CA GLU A 96 -5.34 -9.87 -6.91
C GLU A 96 -4.53 -10.17 -8.19
N HIS A 97 -3.20 -10.35 -8.09
CA HIS A 97 -2.40 -10.78 -9.24
C HIS A 97 -2.69 -12.23 -9.61
N SER A 98 -2.83 -13.13 -8.64
CA SER A 98 -3.12 -14.55 -8.89
C SER A 98 -4.48 -14.76 -9.57
N LEU A 99 -5.49 -13.98 -9.17
CA LEU A 99 -6.82 -13.98 -9.79
C LEU A 99 -6.77 -13.47 -11.24
N LYS A 100 -6.11 -12.33 -11.48
CA LYS A 100 -5.95 -11.78 -12.84
C LYS A 100 -5.12 -12.67 -13.76
N PHE A 101 -4.07 -13.31 -13.24
CA PHE A 101 -3.25 -14.24 -14.02
C PHE A 101 -4.05 -15.49 -14.42
N ASN A 102 -4.90 -16.01 -13.53
CA ASN A 102 -5.76 -17.15 -13.81
C ASN A 102 -6.87 -16.82 -14.82
N GLU A 103 -7.47 -15.62 -14.77
CA GLU A 103 -8.45 -15.17 -15.77
C GLU A 103 -7.85 -15.04 -17.18
N VAL A 104 -6.62 -14.50 -17.30
CA VAL A 104 -5.92 -14.41 -18.58
C VAL A 104 -5.62 -15.79 -19.14
N LYS A 105 -5.14 -16.71 -18.29
CA LYS A 105 -4.83 -18.08 -18.70
C LYS A 105 -6.07 -18.83 -19.18
N TYR A 106 -7.19 -18.67 -18.48
CA TYR A 106 -8.49 -19.26 -18.85
C TYR A 106 -8.98 -18.74 -20.21
N ARG A 107 -8.84 -17.44 -20.50
CA ARG A 107 -9.20 -16.87 -21.80
C ARG A 107 -8.31 -17.39 -22.94
N SER A 108 -7.01 -17.55 -22.70
CA SER A 108 -6.05 -18.07 -23.70
C SER A 108 -6.10 -19.60 -23.93
N SER A 109 -6.87 -20.35 -23.13
CA SER A 109 -7.05 -21.80 -23.31
C SER A 109 -8.40 -22.18 -23.95
N ASN A 110 -9.28 -21.20 -24.16
CA ASN A 110 -10.57 -21.34 -24.83
C ASN A 110 -10.58 -20.66 -26.21
N GLU A 111 -9.42 -20.26 -26.71
CA GLU A 111 -9.12 -19.91 -28.10
C GLU A 111 -8.22 -21.01 -28.69
#